data_AF-A0A950THG8-F1
#
_entry.id   AF-A0A950THG8-F1
#
_cell.length_a   1.000
_cell.length_b   1.000
_cell.length_c   1.000
_cell.angle_alpha   90.00
_cell.angle_beta   90.00
_cell.angle_gamma   90.00
#
_symmetry.space_group_name_H-M   'P 1'
#
loop_
_entity.id
_entity.type
_entity.pdbx_description
1 polymer ?
#
loop_
_entity_poly.entity_id
_entity_poly.type
_entity_poly.pdbx_seq_one_letter_code
_entity_poly.pdbx_strand_id
1 'polypeptide(L)'
;MPSLQPGKLIRSAAWTALTLALAAICVAAQKPTPTPRPTGTPIEEPTGSTKVFEVRLPVTVYNPRDKKSLITGMHQSDFQVIEDGVPQEMTFFSDEKNNPPVYVGVLMDTSPSTAGKL
;
A
#
# COMPACT_ATOMS: atom_id res chain seq x y z
N MET A 1 15.91 -75.23 -56.78
CA MET A 1 16.16 -75.46 -55.33
C MET A 1 17.64 -75.28 -55.06
N PRO A 2 18.08 -74.81 -53.87
CA PRO A 2 17.32 -74.19 -52.75
C PRO A 2 16.85 -72.76 -53.16
N SER A 3 16.77 -71.66 -52.38
CA SER A 3 17.04 -71.31 -50.96
C SER A 3 16.19 -70.09 -50.51
N LEU A 4 16.36 -69.65 -49.25
CA LEU A 4 15.77 -68.45 -48.61
C LEU A 4 16.86 -67.46 -48.17
N GLN A 5 16.58 -66.15 -48.17
CA GLN A 5 17.01 -65.21 -47.11
C GLN A 5 16.01 -64.04 -46.97
N PRO A 6 15.51 -63.75 -45.76
CA PRO A 6 14.82 -62.50 -45.44
C PRO A 6 15.76 -61.49 -44.75
N GLY A 7 15.56 -60.20 -44.98
CA GLY A 7 16.03 -59.15 -44.05
C GLY A 7 16.62 -57.90 -44.70
N LYS A 8 15.92 -56.76 -44.51
CA LYS A 8 16.45 -55.42 -44.19
C LYS A 8 15.31 -54.38 -44.15
N LEU A 9 14.37 -54.60 -43.23
CA LEU A 9 13.66 -53.47 -42.60
C LEU A 9 14.44 -53.12 -41.30
N ILE A 10 14.20 -51.94 -40.73
CA ILE A 10 14.92 -51.39 -39.56
C ILE A 10 16.38 -50.95 -39.84
N ARG A 11 16.56 -49.86 -40.61
CA ARG A 11 17.81 -49.07 -40.59
C ARG A 11 17.64 -47.54 -40.64
N SER A 12 16.46 -47.01 -40.93
CA SER A 12 16.23 -45.57 -41.16
C SER A 12 15.68 -44.78 -39.96
N ALA A 13 15.25 -45.42 -38.87
CA ALA A 13 14.58 -44.75 -37.75
C ALA A 13 15.50 -44.17 -36.67
N ALA A 14 16.81 -44.48 -36.69
CA ALA A 14 17.74 -44.10 -35.61
C ALA A 14 18.36 -42.69 -35.76
N TRP A 15 18.37 -42.12 -36.96
CA TRP A 15 19.13 -40.89 -37.26
C TRP A 15 18.32 -39.60 -37.10
N THR A 16 16.99 -39.66 -37.18
CA THR A 16 16.08 -38.53 -36.93
C THR A 16 15.83 -38.28 -35.45
N ALA A 17 15.93 -39.31 -34.59
CA ALA A 17 15.81 -39.14 -33.14
C ALA A 17 17.04 -38.45 -32.51
N LEU A 18 18.24 -38.71 -33.05
CA LEU A 18 19.50 -38.17 -32.49
C LEU A 18 19.71 -36.68 -32.82
N THR A 19 19.20 -36.19 -33.94
CA THR A 19 19.32 -34.80 -34.37
C THR A 19 18.39 -33.85 -33.61
N LEU A 20 17.19 -34.30 -33.24
CA LEU A 20 16.25 -33.49 -32.46
C LEU A 20 16.67 -33.35 -30.98
N ALA A 21 17.34 -34.36 -30.42
CA ALA A 21 17.83 -34.32 -29.04
C ALA A 21 18.97 -33.31 -28.81
N LEU A 22 19.77 -33.00 -29.84
CA LEU A 22 20.94 -32.12 -29.69
C LEU A 22 20.57 -30.63 -29.70
N ALA A 23 19.46 -30.25 -30.35
CA ALA A 23 18.99 -28.86 -30.40
C ALA A 23 18.43 -28.34 -29.06
N ALA A 24 17.92 -29.24 -28.21
CA ALA A 24 17.29 -28.88 -26.93
C ALA A 24 18.29 -28.41 -25.85
N ILE A 25 19.57 -28.78 -25.97
CA ILE A 25 20.58 -28.54 -24.92
C ILE A 25 21.13 -27.10 -24.96
N CYS A 26 21.11 -26.43 -26.13
CA CYS A 26 21.69 -25.09 -26.29
C CYS A 26 20.87 -23.95 -25.63
N VAL A 27 19.58 -24.16 -25.35
CA VAL A 27 18.69 -23.10 -24.83
C VAL A 27 18.82 -22.92 -23.30
N ALA A 28 19.26 -23.95 -22.57
CA ALA A 28 19.27 -23.95 -21.10
C ALA A 28 20.53 -23.32 -20.44
N ALA A 29 21.49 -22.82 -21.24
CA ALA A 29 22.84 -22.47 -20.75
C ALA A 29 23.12 -20.96 -20.60
N GLN A 30 22.16 -20.07 -20.87
CA GLN A 30 22.34 -18.63 -20.68
C GLN A 30 22.21 -18.24 -19.19
N LYS A 31 23.33 -18.29 -18.45
CA LYS A 31 23.42 -17.56 -17.17
C LYS A 31 23.32 -16.06 -17.45
N PRO A 32 22.40 -15.32 -16.80
CA PRO A 32 22.35 -13.87 -16.93
C PRO A 32 23.67 -13.24 -16.46
N THR A 33 24.26 -12.39 -17.29
CA THR A 33 25.40 -11.56 -16.87
C THR A 33 24.89 -10.51 -15.89
N PRO A 34 25.42 -10.41 -14.65
CA PRO A 34 25.00 -9.38 -13.73
C PRO A 34 25.38 -8.00 -14.30
N THR A 35 24.36 -7.20 -14.60
CA THR A 35 24.55 -5.81 -15.03
C THR A 35 25.18 -5.02 -13.88
N PRO A 36 26.25 -4.24 -14.10
CA PRO A 36 26.79 -3.37 -13.07
C PRO A 36 25.72 -2.39 -12.59
N ARG A 37 25.34 -2.48 -11.31
CA ARG A 37 24.49 -1.48 -10.68
C ARG A 37 25.27 -0.17 -10.63
N PRO A 38 24.75 0.96 -11.16
CA PRO A 38 25.37 2.26 -10.93
C PRO A 38 25.45 2.49 -9.42
N THR A 39 26.65 2.81 -8.91
CA THR A 39 26.80 3.28 -7.53
C THR A 39 26.03 4.59 -7.42
N GLY A 40 24.85 4.54 -6.80
CA GLY A 40 24.07 5.73 -6.53
C GLY A 40 24.89 6.68 -5.67
N THR A 41 25.03 7.92 -6.13
CA THR A 41 25.49 9.04 -5.31
C THR A 41 24.67 9.05 -4.02
N PRO A 42 25.26 9.26 -2.83
CA PRO A 42 24.49 9.48 -1.61
C PRO A 42 23.49 10.61 -1.87
N ILE A 43 22.21 10.30 -1.74
CA ILE A 43 21.16 11.32 -1.73
C ILE A 43 21.33 12.02 -0.39
N GLU A 44 21.82 13.26 -0.40
CA GLU A 44 21.72 14.12 0.77
C GLU A 44 20.23 14.29 1.06
N GLU A 45 19.74 13.72 2.17
CA GLU A 45 18.38 13.95 2.61
C GLU A 45 18.22 15.45 2.90
N PRO A 46 17.35 16.17 2.19
CA PRO A 46 17.14 17.58 2.48
C PRO A 46 16.50 17.67 3.87
N THR A 47 17.27 18.13 4.84
CA THR A 47 16.83 18.41 6.22
C THR A 47 16.00 19.69 6.27
N GLY A 48 15.03 19.80 5.36
CA GLY A 48 14.04 20.86 5.31
C GLY A 48 12.93 20.56 6.30
N SER A 49 12.70 21.46 7.25
CA SER A 49 11.52 21.42 8.12
C SER A 49 10.29 21.79 7.31
N THR A 50 9.64 20.80 6.70
CA THR A 50 8.38 20.99 5.97
C THR A 50 7.32 21.51 6.92
N LYS A 51 6.91 22.77 6.74
CA LYS A 51 5.86 23.40 7.54
C LYS A 51 4.49 22.83 7.14
N VAL A 52 4.00 21.87 7.91
CA VAL A 52 2.63 21.35 7.78
C VAL A 52 1.66 22.37 8.39
N PHE A 53 0.56 22.64 7.69
CA PHE A 53 -0.57 23.41 8.21
C PHE A 53 -1.73 22.44 8.49
N GLU A 54 -2.09 22.27 9.76
CA GLU A 54 -3.28 21.50 10.13
C GLU A 54 -4.54 22.35 9.90
N VAL A 55 -5.52 21.79 9.19
CA VAL A 55 -6.81 22.44 8.91
C VAL A 55 -7.94 21.59 9.49
N ARG A 56 -8.70 22.16 10.44
CA ARG A 56 -9.87 21.51 11.03
C ARG A 56 -11.12 21.83 10.22
N LEU A 57 -11.77 20.81 9.66
CA LEU A 57 -12.99 20.92 8.86
C LEU A 57 -14.22 20.46 9.67
N PRO A 58 -15.06 21.38 10.20
CA PRO A 58 -16.33 21.00 10.82
C PRO A 58 -17.37 20.66 9.73
N VAL A 59 -17.85 19.42 9.71
CA VAL A 59 -18.82 18.91 8.73
C VAL A 59 -20.10 18.45 9.43
N THR A 60 -21.25 18.66 8.80
CA THR A 60 -22.56 18.18 9.28
C THR A 60 -23.32 17.60 8.11
N VAL A 61 -23.81 16.36 8.25
CA VAL A 61 -24.49 15.62 7.18
C VAL A 61 -25.96 15.44 7.52
N TYR A 62 -26.82 15.81 6.56
CA TYR A 62 -28.27 15.77 6.67
C TYR A 62 -28.86 14.69 5.77
N ASN A 63 -30.02 14.15 6.16
CA ASN A 63 -30.78 13.24 5.32
C ASN A 63 -31.32 13.99 4.08
N PRO A 64 -31.07 13.52 2.85
CA PRO A 64 -31.53 14.21 1.63
C PRO A 64 -33.05 14.30 1.50
N ARG A 65 -33.81 13.44 2.21
CA ARG A 65 -35.29 13.46 2.24
C ARG A 65 -35.86 14.29 3.39
N ASP A 66 -35.08 14.54 4.45
CA ASP A 66 -35.49 15.40 5.57
C ASP A 66 -34.30 16.20 6.11
N LYS A 67 -34.27 17.49 5.76
CA LYS A 67 -33.21 18.41 6.19
C LYS A 67 -33.18 18.69 7.70
N LYS A 68 -34.16 18.20 8.48
CA LYS A 68 -34.14 18.27 9.95
C LYS A 68 -33.49 17.03 10.59
N SER A 69 -33.35 15.94 9.83
CA SER A 69 -32.73 14.70 10.29
C SER A 69 -31.22 14.72 10.01
N LEU A 70 -30.43 14.61 11.07
CA LEU A 70 -28.97 14.46 11.00
C LEU A 70 -28.60 12.99 10.81
N ILE A 71 -27.56 12.73 10.03
CA ILE A 71 -26.93 11.40 9.90
C ILE A 71 -25.80 11.31 10.92
N THR A 72 -25.83 10.29 11.79
CA THR A 72 -24.87 10.09 12.88
C THR A 72 -24.11 8.77 12.71
N GLY A 73 -22.94 8.66 13.34
CA GLY A 73 -22.14 7.42 13.32
C GLY A 73 -21.44 7.13 11.99
N MET A 74 -21.06 8.18 11.24
CA MET A 74 -20.20 8.06 10.07
C MET A 74 -18.75 7.79 10.50
N HIS A 75 -18.00 7.14 9.62
CA HIS A 75 -16.59 6.84 9.79
C HIS A 75 -15.72 7.69 8.85
N GLN A 76 -14.42 7.78 9.14
CA GLN A 76 -13.45 8.47 8.29
C GLN A 76 -13.46 7.99 6.82
N SER A 77 -13.76 6.71 6.60
CA SER A 77 -13.92 6.08 5.27
C SER A 77 -15.06 6.65 4.42
N ASP A 78 -16.01 7.33 5.04
CA ASP A 78 -17.21 7.85 4.37
C ASP A 78 -16.96 9.25 3.76
N PHE A 79 -15.74 9.77 3.95
CA PHE A 79 -15.30 11.09 3.50
C PHE A 79 -14.08 10.99 2.59
N GLN A 80 -13.94 11.97 1.70
CA GLN A 80 -12.70 12.23 0.97
C GLN A 80 -12.48 13.74 0.96
N VAL A 81 -11.29 14.17 1.39
CA VAL A 81 -10.87 15.58 1.26
C VAL A 81 -10.08 15.71 -0.03
N ILE A 82 -10.41 16.72 -0.84
CA ILE A 82 -9.75 17.00 -2.12
C ILE A 82 -9.49 18.51 -2.18
N GLU A 83 -8.26 18.89 -2.49
CA GLU A 83 -7.83 20.27 -2.72
C GLU A 83 -7.22 20.36 -4.12
N ASP A 84 -7.71 21.26 -4.97
CA ASP A 84 -7.28 21.43 -6.37
C ASP A 84 -7.23 20.14 -7.21
N GLY A 85 -8.13 19.18 -6.90
CA GLY A 85 -8.20 17.88 -7.56
C GLY A 85 -7.26 16.81 -6.98
N VAL A 86 -6.43 17.16 -6.00
CA VAL A 86 -5.52 16.25 -5.29
C VAL A 86 -6.17 15.76 -3.99
N PRO A 87 -6.31 14.43 -3.78
CA PRO A 87 -6.78 13.88 -2.52
C PRO A 87 -5.82 14.21 -1.37
N GLN A 88 -6.37 14.67 -0.24
CA GLN A 88 -5.61 15.00 0.97
C GLN A 88 -5.77 13.91 2.03
N GLU A 89 -4.71 13.67 2.79
CA GLU A 89 -4.74 12.73 3.91
C GLU A 89 -5.49 13.33 5.12
N MET A 90 -6.42 12.56 5.68
CA MET A 90 -7.06 12.91 6.95
C MET A 90 -6.26 12.34 8.11
N THR A 91 -5.45 13.17 8.76
CA THR A 91 -4.59 12.79 9.90
C THR A 91 -5.37 12.57 11.20
N PHE A 92 -6.55 13.19 11.35
CA PHE A 92 -7.40 13.10 12.52
C PHE A 92 -8.88 13.13 12.13
N PHE A 93 -9.71 12.33 12.82
CA PHE A 93 -11.17 12.29 12.63
C PHE A 93 -11.88 12.25 13.99
N SER A 94 -12.75 13.23 14.22
CA SER A 94 -13.57 13.30 15.44
C SER A 94 -15.07 13.37 15.15
N ASP A 95 -15.85 12.60 15.89
CA ASP A 95 -17.30 12.67 15.97
C ASP A 95 -17.75 13.09 17.39
N GLU A 96 -19.05 13.21 17.60
CA GLU A 96 -19.63 13.56 18.91
C GLU A 96 -19.30 12.53 20.00
N LYS A 97 -19.06 11.26 19.62
CA LYS A 97 -18.82 10.15 20.55
C LYS A 97 -17.38 10.08 21.03
N ASN A 98 -16.41 10.38 20.15
CA ASN A 98 -14.98 10.27 20.47
C ASN A 98 -14.39 11.57 21.03
N ASN A 99 -15.05 12.72 20.85
CA ASN A 99 -14.69 14.00 21.47
C ASN A 99 -15.91 14.70 22.12
N PRO A 100 -16.50 14.12 23.18
CA PRO A 100 -17.61 14.74 23.90
C PRO A 100 -17.16 15.99 24.67
N PRO A 101 -18.04 16.98 24.91
CA PRO A 101 -17.71 18.15 25.73
C PRO A 101 -17.37 17.76 27.18
N VAL A 102 -16.24 18.27 27.68
CA VAL A 102 -15.81 18.06 29.08
C VAL A 102 -16.14 19.30 29.91
N TYR A 103 -16.89 19.11 30.99
CA TYR A 103 -17.23 20.15 31.96
C TYR A 103 -16.46 19.91 33.27
N VAL A 104 -15.65 20.88 33.70
CA VAL A 104 -14.84 20.79 34.93
C VAL A 104 -15.30 21.86 35.92
N GLY A 105 -15.80 21.43 37.08
CA GLY A 105 -16.05 22.30 38.23
C GLY A 105 -14.85 22.27 39.18
N VAL A 106 -14.09 23.36 39.27
CA VAL A 106 -12.99 23.50 40.22
C VAL A 106 -13.48 24.21 41.48
N LEU A 107 -13.48 23.51 42.62
CA LEU A 107 -13.68 24.11 43.92
C LEU A 107 -12.30 24.28 44.59
N MET A 108 -11.94 25.52 44.87
CA MET A 108 -10.67 25.89 45.49
C MET A 108 -10.94 26.52 46.86
N ASP A 109 -10.35 25.96 47.91
CA ASP A 109 -10.39 26.59 49.23
C ASP A 109 -9.50 27.83 49.21
N THR A 110 -10.05 28.95 49.69
CA THR A 110 -9.40 30.25 49.81
C THR A 110 -9.18 30.65 51.27
N SER A 111 -9.38 29.72 52.21
CA SER A 111 -9.11 29.94 53.63
C SER A 111 -7.62 30.27 53.87
N PRO A 112 -7.28 31.06 54.91
CA PRO A 112 -5.88 31.42 55.19
C PRO A 112 -4.91 30.24 55.38
N SER A 113 -5.42 29.03 55.64
CA SER A 113 -4.61 27.80 55.78
C SER A 113 -4.05 27.24 54.47
N THR A 114 -4.57 27.74 53.34
CA THR A 114 -4.16 27.37 51.97
C THR A 114 -3.18 28.37 51.33
N ALA A 115 -2.88 29.47 52.01
CA ALA A 115 -1.96 30.50 51.52
C ALA A 115 -0.60 29.89 51.11
N GLY A 116 -0.19 30.12 49.86
CA GLY A 116 1.06 29.59 49.30
C GLY A 116 1.02 28.14 48.80
N LYS A 117 -0.15 27.53 48.65
CA LYS A 117 -0.34 26.17 48.07
C LYS A 117 -1.02 26.19 46.69
N LEU A 118 -0.98 27.34 46.00
CA LEU A 118 -1.41 27.55 44.62
C LEU A 118 -0.17 27.75 43.73
#